data_AF-A0AA93LB77-F1
#
_entry.id   AF-A0AA93LB77-F1
#
_cell.length_a   1.000
_cell.length_b   1.000
_cell.length_c   1.000
_cell.angle_alpha   90.00
_cell.angle_beta   90.00
_cell.angle_gamma   90.00
#
_symmetry.space_group_name_H-M   'P 1'
#
loop_
_entity.id
_entity.type
_entity.pdbx_description
1 polymer ?
#
loop_
_entity_poly.entity_id
_entity_poly.type
_entity_poly.pdbx_seq_one_letter_code
_entity_poly.pdbx_strand_id
1 'polypeptide(L)'
;MELTALDIVVLLIVGGAALLGLKRGFVTEVLSLMAWIFVVFAIKLFHTPVSAALVGVIGTSAGAATLAFALIAGIVYFLGRLVANGVGSRTRTSILGPVDRALGFGFGAVKGLVLCSLGFLLLVLVIDTIAGGPKRRPDWITQSRTYALLDSTSAGIADIVYRRRRGEPMFGEAAANTSY
;
A
#
# COMPACT_ATOMS: atom_id res chain seq x y z
N MET A 1 12.69 21.27 -23.41
CA MET A 1 12.75 20.33 -22.27
C MET A 1 11.73 19.23 -22.53
N GLU A 2 12.18 18.00 -22.71
CA GLU A 2 11.34 16.87 -23.12
C GLU A 2 10.92 16.01 -21.90
N LEU A 3 9.81 15.28 -22.02
CA LEU A 3 9.35 14.34 -20.99
C LEU A 3 10.20 13.07 -21.03
N THR A 4 10.74 12.66 -19.88
CA THR A 4 11.48 11.39 -19.79
C THR A 4 10.53 10.19 -19.78
N ALA A 5 11.08 8.99 -20.04
CA ALA A 5 10.32 7.75 -19.92
C ALA A 5 9.69 7.58 -18.54
N LEU A 6 10.40 7.99 -17.47
CA LEU A 6 9.89 7.93 -16.10
C LEU A 6 8.68 8.86 -15.91
N ASP A 7 8.74 10.08 -16.46
CA ASP A 7 7.62 11.03 -16.38
C ASP A 7 6.35 10.48 -17.04
N ILE A 8 6.50 9.87 -18.21
CA ILE A 8 5.38 9.26 -18.95
C ILE A 8 4.77 8.11 -18.15
N VAL A 9 5.60 7.21 -17.62
CA VAL A 9 5.14 6.05 -16.83
C VAL A 9 4.38 6.53 -15.59
N VAL A 10 4.92 7.51 -14.86
CA VAL A 10 4.26 8.03 -13.65
C VAL A 10 2.94 8.70 -13.99
N LEU A 11 2.89 9.52 -15.04
CA LEU A 11 1.64 10.16 -15.49
C LEU A 11 0.58 9.12 -15.87
N LEU A 12 0.96 8.04 -16.57
CA LEU A 12 0.04 6.97 -16.93
C LEU A 12 -0.49 6.23 -15.70
N ILE A 13 0.37 5.89 -14.74
CA ILE A 13 -0.05 5.17 -13.52
C ILE A 13 -0.93 6.07 -12.64
N VAL A 14 -0.49 7.30 -12.36
CA VAL A 14 -1.24 8.24 -11.50
C VAL A 14 -2.55 8.63 -12.16
N GLY A 15 -2.52 9.00 -13.44
CA GLY A 15 -3.71 9.34 -14.22
C GLY A 15 -4.68 8.17 -14.33
N GLY A 16 -4.17 6.97 -14.62
CA GLY A 16 -4.97 5.74 -14.65
C GLY A 16 -5.60 5.42 -13.30
N ALA A 17 -4.84 5.54 -12.20
CA ALA A 17 -5.35 5.33 -10.85
C ALA A 17 -6.40 6.38 -10.47
N ALA A 18 -6.23 7.64 -10.86
CA ALA A 18 -7.20 8.70 -10.67
C ALA A 18 -8.51 8.42 -11.43
N LEU A 19 -8.43 7.99 -12.69
CA LEU A 19 -9.61 7.61 -13.48
C LEU A 19 -10.34 6.39 -12.90
N LEU A 20 -9.58 5.39 -12.43
CA LEU A 20 -10.16 4.24 -11.72
C LEU A 20 -10.86 4.68 -10.43
N GLY A 21 -10.25 5.61 -9.69
CA GLY A 21 -10.82 6.22 -8.49
C GLY A 21 -12.10 7.02 -8.79
N LEU A 22 -12.13 7.77 -9.89
CA LEU A 22 -13.33 8.48 -10.37
C LEU A 22 -14.47 7.50 -10.68
N LYS A 23 -14.16 6.37 -11.33
CA LYS A 23 -15.15 5.34 -11.67
C LYS A 23 -15.67 4.61 -10.43
N ARG A 24 -14.80 4.31 -9.47
CA ARG A 24 -15.14 3.54 -8.26
C ARG A 24 -15.69 4.40 -7.12
N GLY A 25 -15.37 5.68 -7.05
CA GLY A 25 -15.75 6.55 -5.95
C GLY A 25 -14.88 6.36 -4.70
N PHE A 26 -14.81 7.42 -3.90
CA PHE A 26 -13.99 7.50 -2.69
C PHE A 26 -14.41 6.46 -1.64
N VAL A 27 -15.71 6.33 -1.38
CA VAL A 27 -16.23 5.41 -0.36
C VAL A 27 -15.82 3.97 -0.67
N THR A 28 -15.97 3.51 -1.91
CA THR A 28 -15.50 2.15 -2.27
C THR A 28 -14.00 2.02 -2.07
N GLU A 29 -13.18 3.00 -2.48
CA GLU A 29 -11.72 2.92 -2.33
C GLU A 29 -11.29 2.89 -0.85
N VAL A 30 -11.86 3.72 0.02
CA VAL A 30 -11.56 3.74 1.46
C VAL A 30 -11.98 2.44 2.15
N LEU A 31 -13.22 1.99 1.94
CA LEU A 31 -13.70 0.74 2.54
C LEU A 31 -12.88 -0.47 2.06
N SER A 32 -12.40 -0.42 0.82
CA SER A 32 -11.52 -1.46 0.29
C SER A 32 -10.15 -1.51 0.95
N LEU A 33 -9.61 -0.36 1.35
CA LEU A 33 -8.39 -0.33 2.16
C LEU A 33 -8.67 -0.76 3.60
N MET A 34 -9.82 -0.41 4.16
CA MET A 34 -10.23 -0.92 5.48
C MET A 34 -10.39 -2.44 5.49
N ALA A 35 -10.80 -3.06 4.38
CA ALA A 35 -10.83 -4.52 4.26
C ALA A 35 -9.44 -5.16 4.51
N TRP A 36 -8.36 -4.55 4.02
CA TRP A 36 -7.00 -5.01 4.30
C TRP A 36 -6.62 -4.88 5.78
N ILE A 37 -7.06 -3.79 6.44
CA ILE A 37 -6.88 -3.62 7.87
C ILE A 37 -7.58 -4.75 8.63
N PHE A 38 -8.83 -5.06 8.28
CA PHE A 38 -9.57 -6.17 8.89
C PHE A 38 -8.93 -7.53 8.63
N VAL A 39 -8.34 -7.77 7.46
CA VAL A 39 -7.56 -8.98 7.19
C VAL A 39 -6.41 -9.13 8.19
N VAL A 40 -5.63 -8.07 8.42
CA VAL A 40 -4.52 -8.10 9.39
C VAL A 40 -5.03 -8.40 10.80
N PHE A 41 -6.11 -7.75 11.24
CA PHE A 41 -6.72 -8.05 12.54
C PHE A 41 -7.22 -9.49 12.62
N ALA A 42 -7.92 -9.97 11.61
CA ALA A 42 -8.46 -11.33 11.59
C ALA A 42 -7.34 -12.38 11.61
N ILE A 43 -6.26 -12.19 10.85
CA ILE A 43 -5.08 -13.06 10.92
C ILE A 43 -4.50 -13.03 12.33
N LYS A 44 -4.29 -11.85 12.91
CA LYS A 44 -3.73 -11.72 14.27
C LYS A 44 -4.57 -12.47 15.31
N LEU A 45 -5.90 -12.44 15.20
CA LEU A 45 -6.81 -13.05 16.18
C LEU A 45 -7.05 -14.54 15.94
N PHE A 46 -7.19 -14.95 14.68
CA PHE A 46 -7.72 -16.27 14.32
C PHE A 46 -6.68 -17.22 13.71
N HIS A 47 -5.47 -16.76 13.36
CA HIS A 47 -4.49 -17.62 12.69
C HIS A 47 -4.10 -18.83 13.53
N THR A 48 -3.75 -18.64 14.81
CA THR A 48 -3.38 -19.73 15.72
C THR A 48 -4.49 -20.77 15.90
N PRO A 49 -5.73 -20.42 16.31
CA PRO A 49 -6.79 -21.42 16.51
C PRO A 49 -7.20 -22.13 15.22
N VAL A 50 -7.29 -21.42 14.09
CA VAL A 50 -7.65 -22.03 12.79
C VAL A 50 -6.54 -22.95 12.30
N SER A 51 -5.27 -22.54 12.45
CA SER A 51 -4.13 -23.40 12.12
C SER A 51 -4.16 -24.68 12.93
N ALA A 52 -4.37 -24.59 14.26
CA ALA A 52 -4.43 -25.76 15.14
C ALA A 52 -5.54 -26.73 14.76
N ALA A 53 -6.74 -26.22 14.43
CA ALA A 53 -7.86 -27.03 13.97
C ALA A 53 -7.58 -27.76 12.65
N LEU A 54 -6.74 -27.18 11.79
CA LEU A 54 -6.42 -27.72 10.47
C LEU A 54 -5.23 -28.70 10.47
N VAL A 55 -4.38 -28.71 11.52
CA VAL A 55 -3.20 -29.60 11.59
C VAL A 55 -3.60 -31.07 11.42
N GLY A 56 -4.67 -31.51 12.09
CA GLY A 56 -5.12 -32.91 12.04
C GLY A 56 -5.59 -33.34 10.65
N VAL A 57 -6.13 -32.41 9.85
CA VAL A 57 -6.64 -32.70 8.50
C VAL A 57 -5.52 -32.66 7.45
N ILE A 58 -4.56 -31.74 7.60
CA ILE A 58 -3.51 -31.49 6.59
C ILE A 58 -2.27 -32.32 6.84
N GLY A 59 -2.08 -32.83 8.07
CA GLY A 59 -0.96 -33.69 8.44
C GLY A 59 0.37 -32.97 8.64
N THR A 60 0.46 -31.66 8.33
CA THR A 60 1.66 -30.85 8.58
C THR A 60 1.30 -29.50 9.19
N SER A 61 2.09 -29.05 10.17
CA SER A 61 1.91 -27.75 10.82
C SER A 61 2.10 -26.58 9.85
N ALA A 62 3.09 -26.68 8.94
CA ALA A 62 3.36 -25.64 7.95
C ALA A 62 2.24 -25.52 6.92
N GLY A 63 1.72 -26.66 6.41
CA GLY A 63 0.59 -26.67 5.50
C GLY A 63 -0.68 -26.10 6.15
N ALA A 64 -0.94 -26.47 7.41
CA ALA A 64 -2.07 -25.95 8.17
C ALA A 64 -1.99 -24.44 8.44
N ALA A 65 -0.82 -23.94 8.83
CA ALA A 65 -0.61 -22.51 9.03
C ALA A 65 -0.80 -21.72 7.72
N THR A 66 -0.33 -22.27 6.60
CA THR A 66 -0.46 -21.67 5.27
C THR A 66 -1.92 -21.64 4.82
N LEU A 67 -2.64 -22.76 4.97
CA LEU A 67 -4.06 -22.83 4.63
C LEU A 67 -4.92 -21.93 5.52
N ALA A 68 -4.64 -21.90 6.83
CA ALA A 68 -5.32 -21.00 7.76
C ALA A 68 -5.16 -19.54 7.35
N PHE A 69 -3.94 -19.11 7.01
CA PHE A 69 -3.68 -17.76 6.50
C PHE A 69 -4.49 -17.48 5.23
N ALA A 70 -4.43 -18.38 4.24
CA ALA A 70 -5.13 -18.21 2.97
C ALA A 70 -6.65 -18.13 3.14
N LEU A 71 -7.22 -18.99 3.99
CA LEU A 71 -8.65 -18.99 4.30
C LEU A 71 -9.09 -17.72 5.01
N ILE A 72 -8.40 -17.33 6.09
CA ILE A 72 -8.75 -16.13 6.85
C ILE A 72 -8.62 -14.88 5.96
N ALA A 73 -7.47 -14.72 5.30
CA ALA A 73 -7.23 -13.57 4.44
C ALA A 73 -8.24 -13.52 3.29
N GLY A 74 -8.45 -14.65 2.61
CA GLY A 74 -9.36 -14.76 1.47
C GLY A 74 -10.81 -14.44 1.86
N ILE A 75 -11.33 -15.07 2.91
CA ILE A 75 -12.71 -14.87 3.36
C ILE A 75 -12.94 -13.43 3.80
N VAL A 76 -12.08 -12.90 4.67
CA VAL A 76 -12.25 -11.54 5.22
C VAL A 76 -12.08 -10.48 4.14
N TYR A 77 -11.08 -10.63 3.26
CA TYR A 77 -10.89 -9.72 2.13
C TYR A 77 -12.09 -9.75 1.18
N PHE A 78 -12.57 -10.95 0.82
CA PHE A 78 -13.70 -11.11 -0.10
C PHE A 78 -14.97 -10.48 0.47
N LEU A 79 -15.32 -10.81 1.71
CA LEU A 79 -16.48 -10.21 2.40
C LEU A 79 -16.34 -8.69 2.52
N GLY A 80 -15.19 -8.20 2.95
CA GLY A 80 -14.92 -6.76 3.05
C GLY A 80 -15.06 -6.06 1.70
N ARG A 81 -14.62 -6.70 0.61
CA ARG A 81 -14.74 -6.15 -0.75
C ARG A 81 -16.19 -6.14 -1.24
N LEU A 82 -16.97 -7.18 -0.94
CA LEU A 82 -18.41 -7.19 -1.23
C LEU A 82 -19.12 -6.02 -0.55
N VAL A 83 -18.84 -5.80 0.74
CA VAL A 83 -19.40 -4.67 1.50
C VAL A 83 -18.96 -3.34 0.89
N ALA A 84 -17.68 -3.15 0.61
CA ALA A 84 -17.15 -1.91 0.01
C ALA A 84 -17.80 -1.57 -1.34
N ASN A 85 -18.01 -2.60 -2.18
CA ASN A 85 -18.66 -2.44 -3.47
C ASN A 85 -20.15 -2.12 -3.32
N GLY A 86 -20.85 -2.81 -2.42
CA GLY A 86 -22.27 -2.59 -2.15
C GLY A 86 -22.56 -1.21 -1.59
N VAL A 87 -21.83 -0.81 -0.54
CA VAL A 87 -21.97 0.51 0.09
C VAL A 87 -21.62 1.62 -0.89
N GLY A 88 -20.46 1.55 -1.55
CA GLY A 88 -20.08 2.62 -2.45
C GLY A 88 -20.97 2.69 -3.70
N SER A 89 -21.56 1.58 -4.16
CA SER A 89 -22.56 1.65 -5.23
C SER A 89 -23.77 2.47 -4.83
N ARG A 90 -24.27 2.30 -3.60
CA ARG A 90 -25.37 3.09 -3.06
C ARG A 90 -25.00 4.57 -2.93
N THR A 91 -23.78 4.87 -2.49
CA THR A 91 -23.29 6.26 -2.43
C THR A 91 -23.27 6.89 -3.81
N ARG A 92 -22.76 6.19 -4.83
CA ARG A 92 -22.66 6.71 -6.20
C ARG A 92 -24.00 6.97 -6.88
N THR A 93 -25.06 6.26 -6.48
CA THR A 93 -26.43 6.47 -6.99
C THR A 93 -27.21 7.51 -6.20
N SER A 94 -26.67 8.01 -5.07
CA SER A 94 -27.29 9.04 -4.25
C SER A 94 -26.96 10.46 -4.75
N ILE A 95 -27.54 11.47 -4.10
CA ILE A 95 -27.22 12.88 -4.31
C ILE A 95 -25.73 13.21 -4.11
N LEU A 96 -25.02 12.42 -3.29
CA LEU A 96 -23.59 12.57 -3.03
C LEU A 96 -22.71 11.96 -4.13
N GLY A 97 -23.29 11.29 -5.13
CA GLY A 97 -22.55 10.58 -6.15
C GLY A 97 -21.47 11.40 -6.88
N PRO A 98 -21.74 12.63 -7.33
CA PRO A 98 -20.71 13.47 -7.96
C PRO A 98 -19.54 13.79 -7.03
N VAL A 99 -19.81 14.10 -5.76
CA VAL A 99 -18.79 14.40 -4.74
C VAL A 99 -17.95 13.15 -4.44
N ASP A 100 -18.59 11.99 -4.27
CA ASP A 100 -17.91 10.72 -4.03
C ASP A 100 -16.96 10.35 -5.19
N ARG A 101 -17.37 10.59 -6.44
CA ARG A 101 -16.50 10.37 -7.61
C ARG A 101 -15.34 11.36 -7.67
N ALA A 102 -15.59 12.65 -7.42
CA ALA A 102 -14.55 13.68 -7.45
C ALA A 102 -13.48 13.42 -6.38
N LEU A 103 -13.90 13.08 -5.15
CA LEU A 103 -12.98 12.64 -4.09
C LEU A 103 -12.28 11.33 -4.46
N GLY A 104 -12.99 10.41 -5.13
CA GLY A 104 -12.43 9.17 -5.64
C GLY A 104 -11.30 9.40 -6.64
N PHE A 105 -11.43 10.41 -7.51
CA PHE A 105 -10.37 10.81 -8.44
C PHE A 105 -9.11 11.26 -7.71
N GLY A 106 -9.24 12.18 -6.76
CA GLY A 106 -8.11 12.67 -5.96
C GLY A 106 -7.46 11.55 -5.16
N PHE A 107 -8.27 10.71 -4.51
CA PHE A 107 -7.79 9.56 -3.76
C PHE A 107 -7.07 8.54 -4.65
N GLY A 108 -7.61 8.28 -5.83
CA GLY A 108 -6.99 7.43 -6.84
C GLY A 108 -5.63 7.97 -7.30
N ALA A 109 -5.52 9.28 -7.52
CA ALA A 109 -4.27 9.93 -7.87
C ALA A 109 -3.21 9.78 -6.77
N VAL A 110 -3.58 10.06 -5.51
CA VAL A 110 -2.68 9.90 -4.35
C VAL A 110 -2.22 8.45 -4.22
N LYS A 111 -3.14 7.47 -4.33
CA LYS A 111 -2.78 6.05 -4.27
C LYS A 111 -1.85 5.66 -5.42
N GLY A 112 -2.13 6.13 -6.64
CA GLY A 112 -1.27 5.90 -7.80
C GLY A 112 0.13 6.47 -7.57
N LEU A 113 0.23 7.66 -6.97
CA LEU A 113 1.51 8.27 -6.65
C LEU A 113 2.29 7.47 -5.60
N VAL A 114 1.62 7.02 -4.53
CA VAL A 114 2.24 6.15 -3.52
C VAL A 114 2.78 4.86 -4.16
N LEU A 115 2.01 4.23 -5.07
CA LEU A 115 2.47 3.06 -5.81
C LEU A 115 3.69 3.36 -6.69
N CYS A 116 3.71 4.51 -7.38
CA CYS A 116 4.87 4.97 -8.13
C CYS A 116 6.10 5.18 -7.23
N SER A 117 5.95 5.84 -6.09
CA SER A 117 7.06 6.07 -5.14
C SER A 117 7.63 4.75 -4.60
N LEU A 118 6.76 3.79 -4.25
CA LEU A 118 7.20 2.46 -3.80
C LEU A 118 7.89 1.69 -4.92
N GLY A 119 7.35 1.72 -6.14
CA GLY A 119 7.97 1.10 -7.31
C GLY A 119 9.31 1.73 -7.67
N PHE A 120 9.42 3.05 -7.56
CA PHE A 120 10.66 3.79 -7.77
C PHE A 120 11.72 3.43 -6.71
N LEU A 121 11.32 3.34 -5.43
CA LEU A 121 12.21 2.91 -4.35
C LEU A 121 12.76 1.51 -4.62
N LEU A 122 11.90 0.56 -5.03
CA LEU A 122 12.34 -0.77 -5.43
C LEU A 122 13.27 -0.74 -6.65
N LEU A 123 12.96 0.07 -7.65
CA LEU A 123 13.78 0.21 -8.85
C LEU A 123 15.18 0.74 -8.52
N VAL A 124 15.25 1.82 -7.74
CA VAL A 124 16.52 2.40 -7.27
C VAL A 124 17.28 1.40 -6.42
N LEU A 125 16.61 0.69 -5.51
CA LEU A 125 17.25 -0.34 -4.69
C LEU A 125 17.89 -1.44 -5.57
N VAL A 126 17.19 -1.91 -6.59
CA VAL A 126 17.69 -2.92 -7.53
C VAL A 126 18.89 -2.37 -8.33
N ILE A 127 18.78 -1.16 -8.87
CA ILE A 127 19.87 -0.53 -9.63
C ILE A 127 21.09 -0.34 -8.73
N ASP A 128 20.92 0.22 -7.53
CA ASP A 128 22.03 0.49 -6.61
C ASP A 128 22.70 -0.83 -6.16
N THR A 129 21.93 -1.91 -5.99
CA THR A 129 22.44 -3.25 -5.64
C THR A 129 23.22 -3.90 -6.78
N ILE A 130 22.78 -3.76 -8.03
CA ILE A 130 23.40 -4.40 -9.20
C ILE A 130 24.56 -3.55 -9.76
N ALA A 131 24.38 -2.23 -9.84
CA ALA A 131 25.30 -1.31 -10.50
C ALA A 131 26.40 -0.75 -9.57
N GLY A 132 26.39 -1.12 -8.28
CA GLY A 132 27.46 -0.76 -7.34
C GLY A 132 27.33 0.64 -6.73
N GLY A 133 26.10 1.15 -6.60
CA GLY A 133 25.79 2.32 -5.79
C GLY A 133 25.25 3.56 -6.53
N PRO A 134 24.93 4.63 -5.77
CA PRO A 134 24.05 5.73 -6.23
C PRO A 134 24.61 6.59 -7.37
N LYS A 135 25.93 6.53 -7.63
CA LYS A 135 26.62 7.37 -8.63
C LYS A 135 26.45 6.87 -10.07
N ARG A 136 25.82 5.71 -10.29
CA ARG A 136 25.63 5.08 -11.61
C ARG A 136 24.16 5.00 -12.03
N ARG A 137 23.35 6.00 -11.66
CA ARG A 137 21.93 6.05 -12.06
C ARG A 137 21.80 6.53 -13.52
N PRO A 138 20.99 5.85 -14.36
CA PRO A 138 20.77 6.24 -15.75
C PRO A 138 20.17 7.65 -15.93
N ASP A 139 20.49 8.30 -17.05
CA ASP A 139 20.05 9.68 -17.35
C ASP A 139 18.53 9.85 -17.44
N TRP A 140 17.80 8.82 -17.89
CA TRP A 140 16.33 8.84 -17.96
C TRP A 140 15.65 8.89 -16.58
N ILE A 141 16.39 8.59 -15.50
CA ILE A 141 15.95 8.75 -14.11
C ILE A 141 16.32 10.13 -13.59
N THR A 142 17.60 10.51 -13.70
CA THR A 142 18.14 11.73 -13.08
C THR A 142 17.63 13.02 -13.74
N GLN A 143 17.28 12.96 -15.03
CA GLN A 143 16.71 14.10 -15.76
C GLN A 143 15.18 14.19 -15.68
N SER A 144 14.51 13.24 -15.00
CA SER A 144 13.06 13.23 -14.90
C SER A 144 12.55 14.38 -14.03
N ARG A 145 11.45 15.02 -14.43
CA ARG A 145 10.77 16.03 -13.61
C ARG A 145 10.17 15.43 -12.35
N THR A 146 9.66 14.22 -12.48
CA THR A 146 9.03 13.48 -11.38
C THR A 146 10.07 12.93 -10.42
N TYR A 147 11.35 12.88 -10.81
CA TYR A 147 12.45 12.44 -9.94
C TYR A 147 12.44 13.18 -8.60
N ALA A 148 12.37 14.51 -8.57
CA ALA A 148 12.41 15.25 -7.31
C ALA A 148 11.21 14.94 -6.39
N LEU A 149 10.04 14.72 -6.96
CA LEU A 149 8.82 14.38 -6.22
C LEU A 149 8.83 12.93 -5.71
N LEU A 150 9.35 11.99 -6.49
CA LEU A 150 9.54 10.60 -6.07
C LEU A 150 10.69 10.46 -5.07
N ASP A 151 11.80 11.17 -5.27
CA ASP A 151 12.96 11.16 -4.38
C ASP A 151 12.59 11.71 -3.01
N SER A 152 11.94 12.87 -2.94
CA SER A 152 11.46 13.45 -1.66
C SER A 152 10.45 12.55 -0.92
N THR A 153 9.46 12.01 -1.64
CA THR A 153 8.47 11.10 -1.03
C THR A 153 9.10 9.76 -0.60
N SER A 154 10.05 9.24 -1.40
CA SER A 154 10.78 8.00 -1.07
C SER A 154 11.79 8.18 0.05
N ALA A 155 12.41 9.35 0.19
CA ALA A 155 13.33 9.67 1.27
C ALA A 155 12.63 9.62 2.63
N GLY A 156 11.40 10.12 2.72
CA GLY A 156 10.60 9.99 3.95
C GLY A 156 10.30 8.53 4.32
N ILE A 157 10.00 7.69 3.33
CA ILE A 157 9.81 6.24 3.54
C ILE A 157 11.13 5.58 3.95
N ALA A 158 12.24 5.94 3.31
CA ALA A 158 13.56 5.39 3.58
C ALA A 158 14.08 5.76 4.98
N ASP A 159 13.82 6.98 5.45
CA ASP A 159 14.19 7.42 6.81
C ASP A 159 13.53 6.53 7.87
N ILE A 160 12.23 6.25 7.74
CA ILE A 160 11.49 5.36 8.65
C ILE A 160 12.13 3.96 8.68
N VAL A 161 12.52 3.43 7.52
CA VAL A 161 13.17 2.12 7.43
C VAL A 161 14.58 2.15 8.06
N TYR A 162 15.32 3.24 7.84
CA TYR A 162 16.68 3.41 8.37
C TYR A 162 16.68 3.50 9.91
N ARG A 163 15.78 4.30 10.50
CA ARG A 163 15.59 4.40 11.96
C ARG A 163 15.28 3.04 12.58
N ARG A 164 14.43 2.24 11.93
CA ARG A 164 14.11 0.88 12.38
C ARG A 164 15.33 -0.05 12.39
N ARG A 165 16.18 0.01 11.36
CA ARG A 165 17.43 -0.78 11.33
C ARG A 165 18.42 -0.38 12.42
N ARG A 166 18.38 0.88 12.86
CA ARG A 166 19.20 1.41 13.96
C ARG A 166 18.60 1.20 15.35
N GLY A 167 17.38 0.66 15.45
CA GLY A 167 16.69 0.44 16.73
C GLY A 167 16.22 1.73 17.41
N GLU A 168 16.06 2.82 16.66
CA GLU A 168 15.62 4.10 17.23
C GLU A 168 14.10 4.10 17.52
N PRO A 169 13.67 4.69 18.66
CA PRO A 169 12.25 4.79 18.99
C PRO A 169 11.48 5.69 18.01
N MET A 170 10.31 5.22 17.58
CA MET A 170 9.45 5.87 16.56
C MET A 170 8.67 7.09 17.08
N PHE A 171 8.48 7.16 18.40
CA PHE A 171 7.82 8.25 19.10
C PHE A 171 8.71 8.62 20.29
N GLY A 172 8.86 9.93 20.56
CA GLY A 172 9.86 10.47 21.47
C GLY A 172 9.90 9.84 22.88
N GLU A 173 11.04 10.01 23.53
CA GLU A 173 11.53 9.47 24.83
C GLU A 173 10.61 9.63 26.09
N ALA A 174 9.32 9.92 25.94
CA ALA A 174 8.44 10.34 27.04
C ALA A 174 7.93 9.22 27.98
N ALA A 175 8.61 8.06 28.05
CA ALA A 175 8.25 6.98 28.99
C ALA A 175 9.39 6.58 29.95
N ALA A 176 10.52 7.30 29.93
CA ALA A 176 11.68 6.97 30.75
C ALA A 176 11.82 7.81 32.03
N ASN A 177 10.78 8.53 32.46
CA ASN A 177 10.86 9.42 33.62
C ASN A 177 9.68 9.29 34.61
N THR A 178 9.18 8.07 34.82
CA THR A 178 8.39 7.75 36.01
C THR A 178 9.20 6.83 36.92
N SER A 179 10.19 7.43 37.56
CA SER A 179 10.91 6.83 38.68
C SER A 179 9.95 6.69 39.86
N TYR A 180 9.75 5.46 40.34
CA TYR A 180 9.18 5.19 41.66
C TYR A 180 10.21 5.48 42.75
#